data_AF-A0A2H0C2R5-F1
#
_entry.id   AF-A0A2H0C2R5-F1
#
_cell.length_a   1.000
_cell.length_b   1.000
_cell.length_c   1.000
_cell.angle_alpha   90.00
_cell.angle_beta   90.00
_cell.angle_gamma   90.00
#
_symmetry.space_group_name_H-M   'P 1'
#
loop_
_entity.id
_entity.type
_entity.pdbx_description
1 polymer ?
#
loop_
_entity_poly.entity_id
_entity_poly.type
_entity_poly.pdbx_seq_one_letter_code
_entity_poly.pdbx_strand_id
1 'polypeptide(L)'
;ITTPLITQLVKSGTSVGANYCEADDAESKNDFRHKIGIVKKECRESKHFIRMIVIAAPNLNMEARPLWQEAKELNSIFNKIYQKVK
;
A
#
# COMPACT_ATOMS: atom_id res chain seq x y z
N ILE A 1 18.11 11.29 -9.18
CA ILE A 1 16.84 11.08 -9.94
C ILE A 1 15.83 10.26 -9.14
N THR A 2 16.22 9.14 -8.51
CA THR A 2 15.30 8.23 -7.80
C THR A 2 14.88 8.68 -6.39
N THR A 3 15.59 9.60 -5.74
CA THR A 3 15.32 10.05 -4.35
C THR A 3 13.86 10.42 -4.05
N PRO A 4 13.15 11.17 -4.92
CA PRO A 4 11.74 11.48 -4.69
C PRO A 4 10.85 10.23 -4.72
N LEU A 5 11.12 9.28 -5.63
CA LEU A 5 10.36 8.03 -5.74
C LEU A 5 10.59 7.13 -4.52
N ILE A 6 11.82 7.05 -4.04
CA ILE A 6 12.17 6.29 -2.82
C ILE A 6 11.42 6.89 -1.63
N THR A 7 11.43 8.21 -1.48
CA THR A 7 10.73 8.89 -0.38
C THR A 7 9.23 8.60 -0.41
N GLN A 8 8.61 8.64 -1.60
CA GLN A 8 7.18 8.36 -1.74
C GLN A 8 6.84 6.88 -1.50
N LEU A 9 7.70 5.95 -1.95
CA LEU A 9 7.52 4.53 -1.66
C LEU A 9 7.64 4.23 -0.16
N VAL A 10 8.64 4.79 0.52
CA VAL A 10 8.82 4.58 1.97
C VAL A 10 7.61 5.11 2.73
N LYS A 11 7.12 6.30 2.39
CA LYS A 11 5.91 6.86 3.00
C LYS A 11 4.70 5.96 2.78
N SER A 12 4.34 5.69 1.52
CA SER A 12 3.15 4.87 1.23
C SER A 12 3.26 3.45 1.78
N GLY A 13 4.44 2.82 1.72
CA GLY A 13 4.66 1.47 2.23
C GLY A 13 4.52 1.37 3.75
N THR A 14 5.11 2.31 4.49
CA THR A 14 4.99 2.35 5.96
C THR A 14 3.58 2.74 6.41
N SER A 15 2.89 3.61 5.66
CA SER A 15 1.51 3.99 5.92
C SER A 15 0.53 2.82 5.87
N VAL A 16 0.79 1.76 5.08
CA VAL A 16 -0.08 0.56 5.04
C VAL A 16 -0.20 -0.06 6.43
N GLY A 17 0.92 -0.32 7.09
CA GLY A 17 0.95 -0.93 8.42
C GLY A 17 0.38 0.01 9.48
N ALA A 18 0.80 1.28 9.48
CA ALA A 18 0.34 2.27 10.45
C ALA A 18 -1.20 2.43 10.44
N ASN A 19 -1.79 2.62 9.27
CA ASN A 19 -3.25 2.76 9.15
C ASN A 19 -4.00 1.45 9.45
N TYR A 20 -3.37 0.28 9.25
CA TYR A 20 -3.98 -0.98 9.61
C TYR A 20 -4.03 -1.17 11.13
N CYS A 21 -2.96 -0.81 11.85
CA CYS A 21 -2.97 -0.79 13.31
C CYS A 21 -4.06 0.14 13.85
N GLU A 22 -4.21 1.34 13.27
CA GLU A 22 -5.30 2.25 13.65
C GLU A 22 -6.69 1.67 13.35
N ALA A 23 -6.81 0.84 12.30
CA ALA A 23 -8.06 0.16 11.98
C ALA A 23 -8.38 -0.91 13.03
N ASP A 24 -7.40 -1.66 13.52
CA ASP A 24 -7.60 -2.64 14.59
C ASP A 24 -8.14 -1.98 15.89
N ASP A 25 -7.78 -0.73 16.15
CA ASP A 25 -8.28 0.09 17.27
C ASP A 25 -9.54 0.92 16.92
N ALA A 26 -10.25 0.60 15.84
CA ALA A 26 -11.41 1.39 15.41
C ALA A 26 -12.59 1.34 16.39
N GLU A 27 -13.17 2.51 16.69
CA GLU A 27 -14.28 2.66 17.65
C GLU A 27 -15.65 2.28 17.06
N SER A 28 -15.74 2.13 15.73
CA SER A 28 -16.96 1.74 15.04
C SER A 28 -16.70 1.03 13.72
N LYS A 29 -17.72 0.37 13.17
CA LYS A 29 -17.63 -0.25 11.82
C LYS A 29 -17.37 0.78 10.72
N ASN A 30 -17.96 1.97 10.83
CA ASN A 30 -17.76 3.04 9.86
C ASN A 30 -16.33 3.58 9.90
N ASP A 31 -15.77 3.73 11.12
CA ASP A 31 -14.37 4.12 11.31
C ASP A 31 -13.42 3.05 10.77
N PHE A 32 -13.65 1.77 11.12
CA PHE A 32 -12.90 0.64 10.58
C PHE A 32 -12.91 0.64 9.04
N ARG A 33 -14.10 0.79 8.43
CA ARG A 33 -14.26 0.86 6.98
C ARG A 33 -13.48 2.04 6.38
N HIS A 34 -13.52 3.20 7.02
CA HIS A 34 -12.78 4.39 6.58
C HIS A 34 -11.27 4.14 6.58
N LYS A 35 -10.72 3.63 7.69
CA LYS A 35 -9.29 3.35 7.84
C LYS A 35 -8.80 2.25 6.90
N ILE A 36 -9.52 1.14 6.75
CA ILE A 36 -9.23 0.14 5.69
C ILE A 36 -9.30 0.77 4.29
N GLY A 37 -10.18 1.76 4.11
CA GLY A 37 -10.27 2.59 2.91
C GLY A 37 -9.00 3.39 2.61
N ILE A 38 -8.25 3.79 3.64
CA ILE A 38 -6.92 4.42 3.53
C ILE A 38 -5.86 3.35 3.25
N VAL A 39 -5.79 2.27 4.04
CA VAL A 39 -4.82 1.18 3.87
C VAL A 39 -4.79 0.66 2.42
N LYS A 40 -5.95 0.45 1.80
CA LYS A 40 -6.02 -0.02 0.41
C LYS A 40 -5.50 1.01 -0.60
N LYS A 41 -5.64 2.33 -0.34
CA LYS A 41 -5.06 3.40 -1.18
C LYS A 41 -3.55 3.38 -1.07
N GLU A 42 -3.01 3.27 0.14
CA GLU A 42 -1.56 3.19 0.39
C GLU A 42 -0.91 1.97 -0.28
N CYS A 43 -1.57 0.81 -0.27
CA CYS A 43 -1.11 -0.37 -1.02
C CYS A 43 -1.06 -0.10 -2.54
N ARG A 44 -2.05 0.63 -3.07
CA ARG A 44 -2.11 0.99 -4.49
C ARG A 44 -1.01 1.98 -4.86
N GLU A 45 -0.73 2.95 -3.99
CA GLU A 45 0.35 3.92 -4.16
C GLU A 45 1.72 3.27 -4.09
N SER A 46 1.95 2.40 -3.10
CA SER A 46 3.17 1.59 -2.99
C SER A 46 3.44 0.83 -4.29
N LYS A 47 2.42 0.14 -4.81
CA LYS A 47 2.49 -0.56 -6.11
C LYS A 47 2.82 0.37 -7.28
N HIS A 48 2.29 1.59 -7.29
CA HIS A 48 2.60 2.59 -8.31
C HIS A 48 4.06 3.05 -8.23
N PHE A 49 4.56 3.39 -7.04
CA PHE A 49 5.93 3.86 -6.89
C PHE A 49 6.97 2.76 -7.14
N ILE A 50 6.70 1.50 -6.79
CA ILE A 50 7.56 0.37 -7.17
C ILE A 50 7.68 0.28 -8.69
N ARG A 51 6.57 0.40 -9.43
CA ARG A 51 6.59 0.43 -10.90
C ARG A 51 7.42 1.60 -11.42
N MET A 52 7.26 2.80 -10.85
CA MET A 52 8.04 3.98 -11.26
C MET A 52 9.53 3.83 -10.99
N ILE A 53 9.92 3.20 -9.88
CA ILE A 53 11.32 2.90 -9.57
C ILE A 53 11.93 1.99 -10.62
N VAL A 54 11.22 0.95 -11.07
CA VAL A 54 11.73 0.06 -12.15
C VAL A 54 11.92 0.82 -13.46
N ILE A 55 11.05 1.78 -13.79
CA ILE A 55 11.25 2.63 -14.98
C ILE A 55 12.50 3.52 -14.83
N ALA A 56 12.74 4.07 -13.63
CA ALA A 56 13.88 4.94 -13.37
C ALA A 56 15.21 4.19 -13.16
N ALA A 57 15.15 2.94 -12.71
CA ALA A 57 16.29 2.08 -12.41
C ALA A 57 15.97 0.61 -12.83
N PRO A 58 16.05 0.29 -14.14
CA PRO A 58 15.65 -1.01 -14.66
C PRO A 58 16.44 -2.20 -14.08
N ASN A 59 17.66 -1.97 -13.60
CA ASN A 59 18.48 -2.98 -12.94
C ASN A 59 17.85 -3.52 -11.64
N LEU A 60 16.91 -2.80 -11.02
CA LEU A 60 16.19 -3.23 -9.81
C LEU A 60 14.97 -4.10 -10.11
N ASN A 61 14.65 -4.41 -11.37
CA ASN A 61 13.42 -5.12 -11.74
C ASN A 61 13.24 -6.47 -11.02
N MET A 62 14.31 -7.25 -10.88
CA MET A 62 14.23 -8.56 -10.21
C MET A 62 13.87 -8.43 -8.72
N GLU A 63 14.43 -7.42 -8.05
CA GLU A 63 14.16 -7.13 -6.63
C GLU A 63 12.79 -6.48 -6.42
N ALA A 64 12.37 -5.60 -7.35
CA ALA A 64 11.10 -4.88 -7.27
C ALA A 64 9.89 -5.78 -7.55
N ARG A 65 10.04 -6.84 -8.33
CA ARG A 65 8.95 -7.74 -8.73
C ARG A 65 8.22 -8.40 -7.55
N PRO A 66 8.89 -9.06 -6.58
CA PRO A 66 8.21 -9.62 -5.41
C PRO A 66 7.50 -8.53 -4.58
N LEU A 67 8.12 -7.37 -4.38
CA LEU A 67 7.52 -6.26 -3.63
C LEU A 67 6.26 -5.70 -4.31
N TRP A 68 6.29 -5.59 -5.65
CA TRP A 68 5.13 -5.16 -6.42
C TRP A 68 3.97 -6.17 -6.30
N GLN A 69 4.30 -7.46 -6.33
CA GLN A 69 3.33 -8.54 -6.20
C GLN A 69 2.70 -8.55 -4.79
N GLU A 70 3.50 -8.41 -3.74
CA GLU A 70 3.03 -8.25 -2.36
C GLU A 70 2.10 -7.05 -2.20
N ALA A 71 2.48 -5.87 -2.71
CA ALA A 71 1.64 -4.68 -2.66
C ALA A 71 0.29 -4.88 -3.39
N LYS A 72 0.28 -5.67 -4.48
CA LYS A 72 -0.94 -6.06 -5.20
C LYS A 72 -1.81 -7.02 -4.38
N GLU A 73 -1.20 -8.00 -3.72
CA GLU A 73 -1.88 -8.97 -2.87
C GLU A 73 -2.52 -8.29 -1.67
N LEU A 74 -1.77 -7.46 -0.95
CA LEU A 74 -2.28 -6.62 0.15
C LEU A 74 -3.44 -5.73 -0.32
N ASN A 75 -3.28 -5.04 -1.45
CA ASN A 75 -4.38 -4.25 -2.02
C ASN A 75 -5.64 -5.09 -2.28
N SER A 76 -5.49 -6.33 -2.73
CA SER A 76 -6.61 -7.23 -3.01
C SER A 76 -7.28 -7.70 -1.71
N ILE A 77 -6.50 -8.06 -0.70
CA ILE A 77 -6.96 -8.44 0.64
C ILE A 77 -7.76 -7.29 1.27
N PHE A 78 -7.18 -6.09 1.34
CA PHE A 78 -7.85 -4.94 1.97
C PHE A 78 -9.07 -4.46 1.17
N ASN A 79 -9.07 -4.58 -0.17
CA ASN A 79 -10.29 -4.34 -0.95
C ASN A 79 -11.40 -5.33 -0.60
N LYS A 80 -11.08 -6.61 -0.37
CA LYS A 80 -12.08 -7.61 0.03
C LYS A 80 -12.60 -7.36 1.45
N ILE A 81 -11.73 -6.99 2.39
CA ILE A 81 -12.15 -6.55 3.74
C ILE A 81 -13.07 -5.34 3.63
N TYR A 82 -12.64 -4.30 2.92
CA TYR A 82 -13.45 -3.09 2.68
C TYR A 82 -14.83 -3.44 2.12
N GLN A 83 -14.94 -4.32 1.13
CA GLN A 83 -16.25 -4.69 0.54
C GLN A 83 -17.17 -5.43 1.52
N LYS A 84 -16.61 -6.17 2.49
CA LYS A 84 -17.39 -6.97 3.45
C LYS A 84 -17.93 -6.17 4.63
N VAL A 85 -17.24 -5.10 5.03
CA VAL A 85 -17.68 -4.24 6.14
C VAL A 85 -18.87 -3.40 5.67
N LYS A 86 -20.07 -3.67 6.15
CA LYS A 86 -21.27 -2.90 5.79
C LYS A 86 -21.31 -1.57 6.53
#